data_AF-A0A1Y3EE07-F1
#
_entry.id   AF-A0A1Y3EE07-F1
#
_cell.length_a   1.000
_cell.length_b   1.000
_cell.length_c   1.000
_cell.angle_alpha   90.00
_cell.angle_beta   90.00
_cell.angle_gamma   90.00
#
_symmetry.space_group_name_H-M   'P 1'
#
loop_
_entity.id
_entity.type
_entity.pdbx_description
1 polymer ?
#
loop_
_entity_poly.entity_id
_entity_poly.type
_entity_poly.pdbx_seq_one_letter_code
_entity_poly.pdbx_strand_id
1 'polypeptide(L)'
;GLVRENYVWDVLLRRGAGTQGRFLRAPGHGGGLYDRELFALVWGPTVAALSFVFDKTDSEPLIGRVISGFRKSAAVAAHFGLCDVFDNLTISLCKFSCLLTPARNADGADQLCATLAESAKAQAAARALFDLVHAHGDILREGWRSVFDCLLNCYHAELLPLGLTDCEDFADSRGYINISRPLPRAQKQDSSASGLLSSLYSYLGGSASGGDSRDADSHGARQRNEWRQRGAALLVDCRVDQTLVDSKYLSSQALSELVKALLLASAAVLPDDGAVGRRRLSDVDERSLVFLTETMVSVAVHNRDRIAPFWRTLHAHLFSLIADHADRRFLVERAVVGWLRLANRLLPRQDVGDQVLDALPALGAASQATMPSIARQLAHGLHQLLRANAAYVRLARHWDQLFALLELVGAGAFVGQLDSTGDVRDQSFDQHRHEAFNT
;
A
#
# COMPACT_ATOMS: atom_id res chain seq x y z
N GLY A 1 5.66 48.22 -4.61
CA GLY A 1 6.99 48.49 -4.02
C GLY A 1 6.87 48.27 -2.52
N LEU A 2 7.79 47.49 -1.95
CA LEU A 2 7.62 46.85 -0.63
C LEU A 2 7.17 47.79 0.50
N VAL A 3 7.72 49.00 0.55
CA VAL A 3 7.39 50.02 1.57
C VAL A 3 5.93 50.45 1.49
N ARG A 4 5.41 50.69 0.28
CA ARG A 4 4.00 51.05 0.07
C ARG A 4 3.08 49.89 0.42
N GLU A 5 3.45 48.67 0.07
CA GLU A 5 2.66 47.47 0.37
C GLU A 5 2.56 47.21 1.88
N ASN A 6 3.67 47.28 2.60
CA ASN A 6 3.68 47.17 4.07
C ASN A 6 2.83 48.26 4.73
N TYR A 7 2.94 49.50 4.26
CA TYR A 7 2.12 50.60 4.77
C TYR A 7 0.62 50.36 4.52
N VAL A 8 0.24 49.94 3.31
CA VAL A 8 -1.16 49.66 2.98
C VAL A 8 -1.69 48.48 3.79
N TRP A 9 -0.87 47.46 4.04
CA TRP A 9 -1.21 46.33 4.91
C TRP A 9 -1.46 46.77 6.35
N ASP A 10 -0.58 47.59 6.93
CA ASP A 10 -0.76 48.14 8.27
C ASP A 10 -2.03 48.98 8.39
N VAL A 11 -2.34 49.80 7.37
CA VAL A 11 -3.58 50.58 7.31
C VAL A 11 -4.80 49.65 7.26
N LEU A 12 -4.75 48.58 6.47
CA LEU A 12 -5.81 47.58 6.39
C LEU A 12 -6.03 46.89 7.74
N LEU A 13 -4.96 46.45 8.41
CA LEU A 13 -5.04 45.81 9.73
C LEU A 13 -5.66 46.75 10.78
N ARG A 14 -5.23 48.02 10.81
CA ARG A 14 -5.81 49.03 11.73
C ARG A 14 -7.29 49.28 11.44
N ARG A 15 -7.68 49.36 10.17
CA ARG A 15 -9.10 49.50 9.78
C ARG A 15 -9.91 48.26 10.17
N GLY A 16 -9.35 47.07 9.98
CA GLY A 16 -9.97 45.80 10.35
C GLY A 16 -10.15 45.62 11.86
N ALA A 17 -9.28 46.22 12.69
CA ALA A 17 -9.47 46.25 14.14
C ALA A 17 -10.54 47.26 14.61
N GLY A 18 -10.91 48.21 13.75
CA GLY A 18 -11.93 49.23 14.04
C GLY A 18 -13.36 48.76 13.77
N THR A 19 -14.32 49.68 13.86
CA THR A 19 -15.75 49.41 13.58
C THR A 19 -16.00 48.97 12.14
N GLN A 20 -15.14 49.38 11.21
CA GLN A 20 -15.18 49.02 9.79
C GLN A 20 -14.83 47.55 9.52
N GLY A 21 -14.16 46.86 10.45
CA GLY A 21 -13.86 45.43 10.35
C GLY A 21 -14.92 44.51 10.94
N ARG A 22 -16.04 45.06 11.43
CA ARG A 22 -17.16 44.26 11.93
C ARG A 22 -17.91 43.64 10.76
N PHE A 23 -17.80 42.32 10.62
CA PHE A 23 -18.61 41.56 9.68
C PHE A 23 -20.09 41.63 10.08
N LEU A 24 -20.93 42.04 9.13
CA LEU A 24 -22.38 42.02 9.29
C LEU A 24 -22.91 40.67 8.82
N ARG A 25 -23.81 40.07 9.59
CA ARG A 25 -24.52 38.86 9.15
C ARG A 25 -25.53 39.26 8.08
N ALA A 26 -25.46 38.63 6.91
CA ALA A 26 -26.40 38.90 5.84
C ALA A 26 -27.85 38.55 6.28
N PRO A 27 -28.84 39.45 6.07
CA PRO A 27 -30.23 39.18 6.42
C PRO A 27 -30.89 38.20 5.43
N GLY A 28 -31.55 37.15 5.95
CA GLY A 28 -32.27 36.12 5.16
C GLY A 28 -31.89 34.68 5.53
N HIS A 29 -32.88 33.77 5.55
CA HIS A 29 -32.82 32.31 5.80
C HIS A 29 -31.51 31.77 6.42
N GLY A 30 -31.33 31.96 7.73
CA GLY A 30 -30.26 31.30 8.50
C GLY A 30 -28.84 31.85 8.33
N GLY A 31 -28.61 32.80 7.40
CA GLY A 31 -27.32 33.49 7.24
C GLY A 31 -26.23 32.68 6.53
N GLY A 32 -26.60 31.71 5.68
CA GLY A 32 -25.65 30.90 4.90
C GLY A 32 -26.02 30.68 3.43
N LEU A 33 -26.95 31.49 2.89
CA LEU A 33 -27.49 31.33 1.53
C LEU A 33 -26.40 31.35 0.44
N TYR A 34 -25.34 32.12 0.66
CA TYR A 34 -24.25 32.32 -0.30
C TYR A 34 -22.93 31.68 0.14
N ASP A 35 -22.93 30.89 1.22
CA ASP A 35 -21.69 30.38 1.82
C ASP A 35 -20.94 29.44 0.87
N ARG A 36 -21.69 28.65 0.09
CA ARG A 36 -21.11 27.75 -0.91
C ARG A 36 -20.44 28.55 -2.04
N GLU A 37 -21.12 29.55 -2.58
CA GLU A 37 -20.61 30.39 -3.67
C GLU A 37 -19.44 31.24 -3.22
N LEU A 38 -19.53 31.84 -2.03
CA LEU A 38 -18.44 32.60 -1.43
C LEU A 38 -17.22 31.71 -1.21
N PHE A 39 -17.40 30.51 -0.66
CA PHE A 39 -16.30 29.57 -0.49
C PHE A 39 -15.71 29.13 -1.84
N ALA A 40 -16.55 28.87 -2.84
CA ALA A 40 -16.12 28.53 -4.20
C ALA A 40 -15.20 29.60 -4.83
N LEU A 41 -15.40 30.88 -4.48
CA LEU A 41 -14.56 31.99 -4.94
C LEU A 41 -13.24 32.11 -4.16
N VAL A 42 -13.22 31.79 -2.87
CA VAL A 42 -12.06 32.07 -1.99
C VAL A 42 -11.20 30.85 -1.66
N TRP A 43 -11.67 29.63 -1.85
CA TRP A 43 -10.91 28.43 -1.44
C TRP A 43 -9.55 28.36 -2.13
N GLY A 44 -9.46 28.64 -3.44
CA GLY A 44 -8.22 28.55 -4.21
C GLY A 44 -7.14 29.50 -3.68
N PRO A 45 -7.41 30.82 -3.61
CA PRO A 45 -6.49 31.78 -2.98
C PRO A 45 -6.17 31.45 -1.52
N THR A 46 -7.13 30.92 -0.76
CA THR A 46 -6.92 30.52 0.63
C THR A 46 -5.93 29.36 0.73
N VAL A 47 -6.11 28.31 -0.07
CA VAL A 47 -5.20 27.17 -0.11
C VAL A 47 -3.82 27.59 -0.59
N ALA A 48 -3.73 28.45 -1.62
CA ALA A 48 -2.44 28.97 -2.09
C ALA A 48 -1.69 29.74 -0.99
N ALA A 49 -2.39 30.60 -0.24
CA ALA A 49 -1.80 31.34 0.87
C ALA A 49 -1.36 30.41 2.02
N LEU A 50 -2.20 29.43 2.39
CA LEU A 50 -1.86 28.43 3.40
C LEU A 50 -0.63 27.62 2.99
N SER A 51 -0.60 27.13 1.75
CA SER A 51 0.53 26.41 1.16
C SER A 51 1.82 27.22 1.20
N PHE A 52 1.77 28.49 0.77
CA PHE A 52 2.93 29.37 0.80
C PHE A 52 3.48 29.58 2.21
N VAL A 53 2.59 29.84 3.18
CA VAL A 53 3.01 30.01 4.58
C VAL A 53 3.59 28.69 5.11
N PHE A 54 2.97 27.55 4.80
CA PHE A 54 3.45 26.24 5.23
C PHE A 54 4.89 25.96 4.76
N ASP A 55 5.16 26.23 3.47
CA ASP A 55 6.48 26.05 2.89
C ASP A 55 7.54 26.91 3.57
N LYS A 56 7.20 28.18 3.87
CA LYS A 56 8.17 29.17 4.35
C LYS A 56 8.36 29.22 5.87
N THR A 57 7.48 28.62 6.67
CA THR A 57 7.49 28.81 8.13
C THR A 57 8.15 27.68 8.91
N ASP A 58 9.22 27.90 9.65
CA ASP A 58 9.76 26.86 10.58
C ASP A 58 9.19 26.97 12.01
N SER A 59 8.29 27.93 12.22
CA SER A 59 7.65 28.15 13.52
C SER A 59 6.50 27.17 13.75
N GLU A 60 6.62 26.30 14.76
CA GLU A 60 5.57 25.36 15.20
C GLU A 60 4.17 25.98 15.38
N PRO A 61 3.99 27.13 16.06
CA PRO A 61 2.65 27.71 16.20
C PRO A 61 2.08 28.21 14.86
N LEU A 62 2.92 28.58 13.89
CA LEU A 62 2.45 28.90 12.53
C LEU A 62 2.08 27.63 11.77
N ILE A 63 2.87 26.55 11.88
CA ILE A 63 2.52 25.23 11.32
C ILE A 63 1.15 24.79 11.83
N GLY A 64 0.92 24.83 13.14
CA GLY A 64 -0.37 24.47 13.74
C GLY A 64 -1.55 25.33 13.24
N ARG A 65 -1.34 26.64 13.06
CA ARG A 65 -2.35 27.54 12.50
C ARG A 65 -2.68 27.22 11.04
N VAL A 66 -1.66 26.94 10.22
CA VAL A 66 -1.86 26.59 8.81
C VAL A 66 -2.59 25.25 8.69
N ILE A 67 -2.19 24.23 9.47
CA ILE A 67 -2.88 22.93 9.53
C ILE A 67 -4.34 23.11 9.96
N SER A 68 -4.61 23.96 10.95
CA SER A 68 -5.99 24.30 11.31
C SER A 68 -6.76 24.95 10.15
N GLY A 69 -6.09 25.78 9.34
CA GLY A 69 -6.65 26.34 8.11
C GLY A 69 -7.04 25.26 7.10
N PHE A 70 -6.14 24.32 6.80
CA PHE A 70 -6.43 23.17 5.92
C PHE A 70 -7.62 22.36 6.44
N ARG A 71 -7.66 22.04 7.74
CA ARG A 71 -8.77 21.29 8.35
C ARG A 71 -10.12 22.04 8.25
N LYS A 72 -10.13 23.36 8.45
CA LYS A 72 -11.34 24.17 8.31
C LYS A 72 -11.81 24.24 6.86
N SER A 73 -10.91 24.48 5.91
CA SER A 73 -11.24 24.46 4.48
C SER A 73 -11.80 23.11 4.05
N ALA A 74 -11.23 22.01 4.56
CA ALA A 74 -11.71 20.66 4.29
C ALA A 74 -13.10 20.41 4.89
N ALA A 75 -13.36 20.87 6.12
CA ALA A 75 -14.67 20.76 6.76
C ALA A 75 -15.76 21.52 5.99
N VAL A 76 -15.44 22.72 5.47
CA VAL A 76 -16.37 23.50 4.63
C VAL A 76 -16.60 22.81 3.29
N ALA A 77 -15.53 22.32 2.64
CA ALA A 77 -15.64 21.55 1.40
C ALA A 77 -16.52 20.30 1.60
N ALA A 78 -16.32 19.58 2.70
CA ALA A 78 -17.11 18.41 3.03
C ALA A 78 -18.59 18.75 3.31
N HIS A 79 -18.86 19.83 4.03
CA HIS A 79 -20.22 20.30 4.32
C HIS A 79 -21.02 20.60 3.04
N PHE A 80 -20.38 21.21 2.04
CA PHE A 80 -21.02 21.55 0.76
C PHE A 80 -20.88 20.48 -0.34
N GLY A 81 -20.23 19.35 -0.05
CA GLY A 81 -20.00 18.28 -1.03
C GLY A 81 -19.06 18.66 -2.18
N LEU A 82 -18.12 19.59 -1.94
CA LEU A 82 -17.18 20.09 -2.93
C LEU A 82 -15.98 19.13 -3.07
N CYS A 83 -16.21 18.02 -3.76
CA CYS A 83 -15.24 16.91 -3.90
C CYS A 83 -13.89 17.39 -4.46
N ASP A 84 -13.89 18.16 -5.54
CA ASP A 84 -12.66 18.65 -6.19
C ASP A 84 -11.81 19.52 -5.24
N VAL A 85 -12.47 20.33 -4.40
CA VAL A 85 -11.78 21.17 -3.41
C VAL A 85 -11.16 20.29 -2.32
N PHE A 86 -11.91 19.29 -1.85
CA PHE A 86 -11.44 18.33 -0.86
C PHE A 86 -10.26 17.49 -1.37
N ASP A 87 -10.31 17.04 -2.63
CA ASP A 87 -9.22 16.33 -3.29
C ASP A 87 -7.96 17.20 -3.37
N ASN A 88 -8.09 18.47 -3.77
CA ASN A 88 -6.96 19.40 -3.83
C ASN A 88 -6.29 19.63 -2.46
N LEU A 89 -7.10 19.73 -1.39
CA LEU A 89 -6.60 19.85 -0.02
C LEU A 89 -5.84 18.59 0.40
N THR A 90 -6.42 17.42 0.13
CA THR A 90 -5.82 16.11 0.41
C THR A 90 -4.48 15.94 -0.33
N ILE A 91 -4.46 16.22 -1.64
CA ILE A 91 -3.25 16.14 -2.48
C ILE A 91 -2.16 17.09 -1.97
N SER A 92 -2.55 18.30 -1.53
CA SER A 92 -1.60 19.26 -0.95
C SER A 92 -0.98 18.72 0.34
N LEU A 93 -1.78 18.12 1.22
CA LEU A 93 -1.28 17.50 2.46
C LEU A 93 -0.42 16.26 2.18
N CYS A 94 -0.72 15.46 1.16
CA CYS A 94 0.14 14.35 0.70
C CYS A 94 1.54 14.85 0.27
N LYS A 95 1.62 16.03 -0.36
CA LYS A 95 2.90 16.64 -0.75
C LYS A 95 3.65 17.19 0.47
N PHE A 96 2.95 17.92 1.33
CA PHE A 96 3.54 18.53 2.52
C PHE A 96 3.99 17.54 3.59
N SER A 97 3.37 16.36 3.65
CA SER A 97 3.81 15.26 4.50
C SER A 97 5.07 14.56 3.97
N CYS A 98 5.49 14.88 2.75
CA CYS A 98 6.57 14.23 2.01
C CYS A 98 6.36 12.72 1.80
N LEU A 99 5.16 12.18 2.07
CA LEU A 99 4.85 10.76 1.87
C LEU A 99 4.85 10.34 0.38
N LEU A 100 4.77 11.32 -0.53
CA LEU A 100 4.94 11.11 -1.96
C LEU A 100 6.42 10.96 -2.39
N THR A 101 7.37 11.03 -1.47
CA THR A 101 8.80 10.76 -1.75
C THR A 101 8.97 9.33 -2.23
N PRO A 102 9.45 9.10 -3.48
CA PRO A 102 9.56 7.75 -4.01
C PRO A 102 10.52 6.88 -3.18
N ALA A 103 10.00 5.84 -2.55
CA ALA A 103 10.77 4.93 -1.70
C ALA A 103 11.17 3.63 -2.41
N ARG A 104 11.32 3.67 -3.74
CA ARG A 104 11.52 2.47 -4.59
C ARG A 104 12.91 1.84 -4.49
N ASN A 105 13.83 2.49 -3.77
CA ASN A 105 15.18 2.01 -3.46
C ASN A 105 15.55 2.37 -2.02
N ALA A 106 16.69 1.85 -1.53
CA ALA A 106 17.10 2.06 -0.14
C ALA A 106 17.33 3.54 0.20
N ASP A 107 17.94 4.32 -0.70
CA ASP A 107 18.24 5.73 -0.46
C ASP A 107 16.96 6.58 -0.35
N GLY A 108 15.98 6.36 -1.23
CA GLY A 108 14.68 7.02 -1.18
C GLY A 108 13.87 6.62 0.04
N ALA A 109 13.93 5.34 0.44
CA ALA A 109 13.33 4.86 1.68
C ALA A 109 13.96 5.52 2.92
N ASP A 110 15.29 5.60 2.98
CA ASP A 110 16.01 6.26 4.07
C ASP A 110 15.70 7.76 4.13
N GLN A 111 15.59 8.44 2.98
CA GLN A 111 15.19 9.85 2.89
C GLN A 111 13.77 10.08 3.41
N LEU A 112 12.82 9.22 3.05
CA LEU A 112 11.45 9.28 3.57
C LEU A 112 11.43 9.06 5.09
N CYS A 113 12.16 8.06 5.59
CA CYS A 113 12.27 7.79 7.02
C CYS A 113 12.84 8.99 7.80
N ALA A 114 13.95 9.56 7.32
CA ALA A 114 14.58 10.72 7.93
C ALA A 114 13.62 11.92 7.99
N THR A 115 12.94 12.21 6.87
CA THR A 115 11.99 13.32 6.77
C THR A 115 10.85 13.17 7.78
N LEU A 116 10.25 11.98 7.90
CA LEU A 116 9.17 11.74 8.85
C LEU A 116 9.63 11.75 10.30
N ALA A 117 10.87 11.34 10.57
CA ALA A 117 11.42 11.33 11.92
C ALA A 117 11.76 12.75 12.43
N GLU A 118 12.22 13.64 11.55
CA GLU A 118 12.82 14.91 11.95
C GLU A 118 11.94 16.13 11.65
N SER A 119 11.11 16.09 10.61
CA SER A 119 10.34 17.27 10.19
C SER A 119 9.00 17.37 10.92
N ALA A 120 8.90 18.32 11.85
CA ALA A 120 7.64 18.66 12.52
C ALA A 120 6.55 19.09 11.52
N LYS A 121 6.92 19.74 10.40
CA LYS A 121 6.01 20.04 9.30
C LYS A 121 5.43 18.77 8.67
N ALA A 122 6.31 17.86 8.26
CA ALA A 122 5.89 16.62 7.60
C ALA A 122 4.98 15.80 8.51
N GLN A 123 5.33 15.70 9.80
CA GLN A 123 4.52 15.02 10.81
C GLN A 123 3.14 15.67 11.00
N ALA A 124 3.08 17.00 11.07
CA ALA A 124 1.81 17.72 11.22
C ALA A 124 0.92 17.57 9.97
N ALA A 125 1.51 17.62 8.78
CA ALA A 125 0.79 17.40 7.52
C ALA A 125 0.32 15.95 7.38
N ALA A 126 1.12 14.95 7.77
CA ALA A 126 0.73 13.54 7.76
C ALA A 126 -0.45 13.27 8.69
N ARG A 127 -0.41 13.78 9.93
CA ARG A 127 -1.54 13.68 10.87
C ARG A 127 -2.79 14.34 10.31
N ALA A 128 -2.66 15.56 9.77
CA ALA A 128 -3.78 16.26 9.16
C ALA A 128 -4.37 15.51 7.96
N LEU A 129 -3.53 14.93 7.10
CA LEU A 129 -3.97 14.10 5.97
C LEU A 129 -4.86 12.96 6.43
N PHE A 130 -4.38 12.12 7.34
CA PHE A 130 -5.15 10.96 7.79
C PHE A 130 -6.38 11.36 8.61
N ASP A 131 -6.30 12.43 9.41
CA ASP A 131 -7.49 12.99 10.08
C ASP A 131 -8.58 13.40 9.08
N LEU A 132 -8.22 14.00 7.94
CA LEU A 132 -9.18 14.36 6.89
C LEU A 132 -9.78 13.12 6.23
N VAL A 133 -8.96 12.10 5.91
CA VAL A 133 -9.44 10.85 5.33
C VAL A 133 -10.43 10.15 6.28
N HIS A 134 -10.13 10.08 7.58
CA HIS A 134 -11.03 9.49 8.57
C HIS A 134 -12.33 10.29 8.76
N ALA A 135 -12.24 11.62 8.82
CA ALA A 135 -13.40 12.46 9.11
C ALA A 135 -14.32 12.65 7.89
N HIS A 136 -13.76 12.68 6.69
CA HIS A 136 -14.43 13.14 5.48
C HIS A 136 -14.13 12.30 4.23
N GLY A 137 -13.68 11.04 4.40
CA GLY A 137 -13.37 10.13 3.29
C GLY A 137 -14.52 9.90 2.31
N ASP A 138 -15.78 10.13 2.72
CA ASP A 138 -16.95 10.04 1.85
C ASP A 138 -16.98 11.10 0.73
N ILE A 139 -16.24 12.20 0.88
CA ILE A 139 -16.13 13.28 -0.11
C ILE A 139 -14.90 13.11 -1.01
N LEU A 140 -13.96 12.24 -0.62
CA LEU A 140 -12.73 11.99 -1.37
C LEU A 140 -13.02 11.23 -2.68
N ARG A 141 -12.40 11.66 -3.79
CA ARG A 141 -12.56 11.05 -5.12
C ARG A 141 -11.18 10.77 -5.71
N GLU A 142 -10.64 11.66 -6.54
CA GLU A 142 -9.35 11.47 -7.21
C GLU A 142 -8.18 11.50 -6.23
N GLY A 143 -8.37 12.14 -5.07
CA GLY A 143 -7.36 12.20 -4.01
C GLY A 143 -7.00 10.82 -3.42
N TRP A 144 -7.85 9.80 -3.57
CA TRP A 144 -7.52 8.42 -3.19
C TRP A 144 -6.25 7.92 -3.87
N ARG A 145 -5.99 8.32 -5.11
CA ARG A 145 -4.76 7.94 -5.82
C ARG A 145 -3.51 8.41 -5.06
N SER A 146 -3.48 9.68 -4.65
CA SER A 146 -2.36 10.22 -3.87
C SER A 146 -2.25 9.58 -2.49
N VAL A 147 -3.37 9.20 -1.86
CA VAL A 147 -3.34 8.44 -0.61
C VAL A 147 -2.68 7.06 -0.83
N PHE A 148 -3.07 6.32 -1.87
CA PHE A 148 -2.44 5.03 -2.18
C PHE A 148 -0.97 5.15 -2.56
N ASP A 149 -0.58 6.20 -3.29
CA ASP A 149 0.83 6.48 -3.59
C ASP A 149 1.63 6.72 -2.29
N CYS A 150 1.05 7.46 -1.33
CA CYS A 150 1.65 7.64 0.00
C CYS A 150 1.82 6.30 0.73
N LEU A 151 0.76 5.48 0.77
CA LEU A 151 0.80 4.17 1.42
C LEU A 151 1.83 3.24 0.78
N LEU A 152 1.94 3.26 -0.55
CA LEU A 152 2.88 2.44 -1.29
C LEU A 152 4.34 2.86 -1.01
N ASN A 153 4.62 4.16 -0.92
CA ASN A 153 5.95 4.63 -0.53
C ASN A 153 6.27 4.27 0.93
N CYS A 154 5.30 4.40 1.85
CA CYS A 154 5.46 3.93 3.23
C CYS A 154 5.70 2.43 3.32
N TYR A 155 5.05 1.63 2.46
CA TYR A 155 5.25 0.19 2.37
C TYR A 155 6.68 -0.15 1.95
N HIS A 156 7.19 0.50 0.89
CA HIS A 156 8.57 0.27 0.44
C HIS A 156 9.62 0.75 1.44
N ALA A 157 9.29 1.78 2.24
CA ALA A 157 10.13 2.24 3.33
C ALA A 157 10.01 1.41 4.62
N GLU A 158 9.22 0.33 4.63
CA GLU A 158 8.98 -0.53 5.79
C GLU A 158 8.39 0.22 7.00
N LEU A 159 7.52 1.22 6.75
CA LEU A 159 6.92 2.07 7.78
C LEU A 159 5.49 1.68 8.15
N LEU A 160 4.81 0.89 7.30
CA LEU A 160 3.40 0.56 7.52
C LEU A 160 3.18 -0.32 8.77
N PRO A 161 2.07 -0.10 9.49
CA PRO A 161 1.70 -0.94 10.63
C PRO A 161 1.42 -2.39 10.24
N LEU A 162 1.49 -3.29 11.23
CA LEU A 162 1.20 -4.72 11.04
C LEU A 162 -0.21 -4.97 10.51
N GLY A 163 -1.21 -4.14 10.84
CA GLY A 163 -2.57 -4.24 10.29
C GLY A 163 -2.66 -4.10 8.76
N LEU A 164 -1.61 -3.58 8.11
CA LEU A 164 -1.50 -3.46 6.64
C LEU A 164 -0.48 -4.41 6.02
N THR A 165 0.32 -5.10 6.82
CA THR A 165 1.44 -5.96 6.34
C THR A 165 1.31 -7.42 6.77
N ASP A 166 0.60 -7.72 7.86
CA ASP A 166 0.22 -9.08 8.24
C ASP A 166 -1.09 -9.44 7.55
N CYS A 167 -1.00 -10.30 6.54
CA CYS A 167 -2.13 -10.70 5.70
C CYS A 167 -2.53 -12.14 5.96
N GLU A 168 -3.84 -12.42 6.05
CA GLU A 168 -4.36 -13.78 6.24
C GLU A 168 -3.85 -14.73 5.15
N ASP A 169 -3.41 -15.93 5.56
CA ASP A 169 -2.88 -16.99 4.71
C ASP A 169 -3.35 -18.36 5.20
N PHE A 170 -3.82 -19.20 4.27
CA PHE A 170 -4.37 -20.52 4.61
C PHE A 170 -3.29 -21.60 4.78
N ALA A 171 -2.11 -21.40 4.20
CA ALA A 171 -1.04 -22.38 4.11
C ALA A 171 0.07 -22.16 5.15
N ASP A 172 0.21 -20.94 5.69
CA ASP A 172 1.08 -20.67 6.84
C ASP A 172 0.42 -21.19 8.13
N SER A 173 1.19 -21.89 8.98
CA SER A 173 0.69 -22.47 10.23
C SER A 173 0.23 -21.42 11.24
N ARG A 174 0.71 -20.17 11.13
CA ARG A 174 0.27 -19.04 11.94
C ARG A 174 -1.09 -18.48 11.50
N GLY A 175 -1.54 -18.81 10.29
CA GLY A 175 -2.75 -18.25 9.67
C GLY A 175 -2.55 -16.87 9.03
N TYR A 176 -1.32 -16.34 9.05
CA TYR A 176 -0.97 -15.06 8.42
C TYR A 176 0.49 -15.04 7.95
N ILE A 177 0.79 -14.15 7.01
CA ILE A 177 2.13 -13.88 6.51
C ILE A 177 2.40 -12.38 6.49
N ASN A 178 3.63 -11.98 6.85
CA ASN A 178 4.04 -10.60 6.66
C ASN A 178 4.53 -10.39 5.22
N ILE A 179 3.88 -9.48 4.49
CA ILE A 179 4.24 -9.16 3.10
C ILE A 179 5.40 -8.18 2.98
N SER A 180 5.72 -7.44 4.06
CA SER A 180 6.85 -6.52 4.08
C SER A 180 8.17 -7.29 4.16
N ARG A 181 9.07 -7.02 3.22
CA ARG A 181 10.42 -7.58 3.20
C ARG A 181 11.44 -6.45 3.08
N PRO A 182 12.65 -6.52 3.65
CA PRO A 182 13.64 -5.47 3.42
C PRO A 182 14.01 -5.32 1.94
N LEU A 183 14.22 -4.08 1.47
CA LEU A 183 14.77 -3.86 0.13
C LEU A 183 16.25 -4.29 0.10
N PRO A 184 16.70 -5.06 -0.91
CA PRO A 184 18.12 -5.38 -1.05
C PRO A 184 18.94 -4.09 -1.19
N ARG A 185 19.89 -3.86 -0.28
CA ARG A 185 20.88 -2.80 -0.45
C ARG A 185 21.94 -3.30 -1.41
N ALA A 186 22.24 -2.52 -2.45
CA ALA A 186 23.41 -2.79 -3.28
C ALA A 186 24.66 -2.72 -2.38
N GLN A 187 25.27 -3.87 -2.10
CA GLN A 187 26.63 -3.87 -1.57
C GLN A 187 27.49 -3.22 -2.65
N LYS A 188 28.16 -2.11 -2.33
CA LYS A 188 29.26 -1.63 -3.17
C LYS A 188 30.18 -2.82 -3.37
N GLN A 189 30.35 -3.25 -4.62
CA GLN A 189 31.35 -4.25 -4.98
C GLN A 189 32.71 -3.64 -4.66
N ASP A 190 33.20 -3.85 -3.44
CA ASP A 190 34.63 -3.87 -3.22
C ASP A 190 35.12 -5.13 -3.94
N SER A 191 35.96 -4.90 -4.95
CA SER A 191 36.62 -5.92 -5.77
C SER A 191 37.17 -7.04 -4.88
N SER A 192 36.46 -8.17 -4.89
CA SER A 192 36.75 -9.32 -4.04
C SER A 192 37.93 -10.11 -4.57
N ALA A 193 39.14 -9.72 -4.17
CA ALA A 193 40.28 -10.64 -4.05
C ALA A 193 40.70 -10.86 -2.57
N SER A 194 39.90 -10.41 -1.60
CA SER A 194 40.26 -10.46 -0.16
C SER A 194 39.11 -10.94 0.75
N GLY A 195 38.27 -11.86 0.27
CA GLY A 195 37.09 -12.34 1.02
C GLY A 195 37.39 -13.41 2.08
N LEU A 196 38.45 -14.20 1.91
CA LEU A 196 38.73 -15.34 2.80
C LEU A 196 39.87 -15.10 3.80
N LEU A 197 40.69 -14.05 3.60
CA LEU A 197 41.81 -13.74 4.49
C LEU A 197 41.48 -12.62 5.49
N SER A 198 40.47 -11.79 5.22
CA SER A 198 40.12 -10.64 6.09
C SER A 198 39.65 -11.05 7.49
N SER A 199 39.02 -12.21 7.63
CA SER A 199 38.59 -12.77 8.92
C SER A 199 39.76 -13.33 9.75
N LEU A 200 40.85 -13.75 9.09
CA LEU A 200 42.06 -14.24 9.76
C LEU A 200 42.99 -13.09 10.16
N TYR A 201 43.05 -12.02 9.35
CA TYR A 201 43.84 -10.82 9.66
C TYR A 201 43.30 -10.04 10.86
N SER A 202 42.00 -10.10 11.17
CA SER A 202 41.44 -9.44 12.36
C SER A 202 41.84 -10.09 13.69
N TYR A 203 42.28 -11.36 13.68
CA TYR A 203 42.70 -12.06 14.90
C TYR A 203 44.22 -12.03 15.11
N LEU A 204 45.00 -11.81 14.03
CA LEU A 204 46.46 -11.76 14.07
C LEU A 204 47.04 -10.32 13.98
N GLY A 205 46.26 -9.35 13.49
CA GLY A 205 46.67 -7.96 13.33
C GLY A 205 46.31 -7.10 14.54
N GLY A 206 47.01 -7.31 15.66
CA GLY A 206 47.00 -6.34 16.75
C GLY A 206 47.67 -5.03 16.33
N SER A 207 46.87 -3.95 16.32
CA SER A 207 47.23 -2.51 16.36
C SER A 207 46.92 -1.68 15.11
N ALA A 208 46.04 -0.70 15.36
CA ALA A 208 46.02 0.67 14.83
C ALA A 208 45.86 0.86 13.30
N SER A 209 44.62 1.17 12.90
CA SER A 209 44.19 2.01 11.73
C SER A 209 42.99 1.47 10.91
N GLY A 210 42.22 0.51 11.42
CA GLY A 210 41.01 -0.03 10.75
C GLY A 210 39.66 0.23 11.45
N GLY A 211 39.62 1.07 12.50
CA GLY A 211 38.43 1.24 13.36
C GLY A 211 37.37 2.22 12.84
N ASP A 212 37.75 3.19 12.00
CA ASP A 212 36.88 4.34 11.70
C ASP A 212 35.72 4.00 10.75
N SER A 213 35.91 3.05 9.82
CA SER A 213 34.87 2.68 8.85
C SER A 213 33.76 1.81 9.45
N ARG A 214 34.11 0.85 10.32
CA ARG A 214 33.13 -0.04 10.97
C ARG A 214 32.27 0.69 11.99
N ASP A 215 32.86 1.64 12.75
CA ASP A 215 32.11 2.42 13.72
C ASP A 215 31.18 3.44 13.05
N ALA A 216 31.61 4.08 11.95
CA ALA A 216 30.77 4.97 11.15
C ALA A 216 29.58 4.25 10.49
N ASP A 217 29.79 3.06 9.94
CA ASP A 217 28.73 2.23 9.36
C ASP A 217 27.72 1.77 10.43
N SER A 218 28.21 1.45 11.63
CA SER A 218 27.36 1.06 12.76
C SER A 218 26.50 2.22 13.27
N HIS A 219 27.05 3.45 13.33
CA HIS A 219 26.34 4.64 13.74
C HIS A 219 25.26 5.02 12.72
N GLY A 220 25.59 4.99 11.42
CA GLY A 220 24.63 5.21 10.35
C GLY A 220 23.50 4.18 10.34
N ALA A 221 23.80 2.90 10.66
CA ALA A 221 22.77 1.87 10.77
C ALA A 221 21.82 2.09 11.94
N ARG A 222 22.34 2.51 13.11
CA ARG A 222 21.52 2.86 14.28
C ARG A 222 20.59 4.04 13.99
N GLN A 223 21.13 5.12 13.42
CA GLN A 223 20.35 6.30 13.07
C GLN A 223 19.21 5.99 12.09
N ARG A 224 19.47 5.19 11.05
CA ARG A 224 18.43 4.76 10.10
C ARG A 224 17.33 3.93 10.78
N ASN A 225 17.70 3.06 11.72
CA ASN A 225 16.74 2.28 12.47
C ASN A 225 15.87 3.18 13.37
N GLU A 226 16.47 4.18 14.02
CA GLU A 226 15.73 5.17 14.81
C GLU A 226 14.76 5.99 13.96
N TRP A 227 15.18 6.46 12.78
CA TRP A 227 14.30 7.15 11.85
C TRP A 227 13.11 6.29 11.44
N ARG A 228 13.37 5.03 11.09
CA ARG A 228 12.32 4.08 10.73
C ARG A 228 11.34 3.86 11.87
N GLN A 229 11.83 3.65 13.09
CA GLN A 229 10.97 3.46 14.27
C GLN A 229 10.09 4.68 14.54
N ARG A 230 10.66 5.89 14.48
CA ARG A 230 9.89 7.13 14.68
C ARG A 230 8.88 7.38 13.57
N GLY A 231 9.26 7.12 12.31
CA GLY A 231 8.35 7.20 11.17
C GLY A 231 7.20 6.20 11.26
N ALA A 232 7.47 4.95 11.64
CA ALA A 232 6.46 3.92 11.83
C ALA A 232 5.51 4.29 12.99
N ALA A 233 6.04 4.79 14.11
CA ALA A 233 5.25 5.26 15.24
C ALA A 233 4.28 6.39 14.83
N LEU A 234 4.73 7.32 13.98
CA LEU A 234 3.85 8.35 13.42
C LEU A 234 2.68 7.76 12.63
N LEU A 235 2.92 6.75 11.78
CA LEU A 235 1.85 6.12 11.00
C LEU A 235 0.88 5.31 11.86
N VAL A 236 1.37 4.72 12.95
CA VAL A 236 0.51 4.11 13.98
C VAL A 236 -0.35 5.16 14.67
N ASP A 237 0.22 6.29 15.10
CA ASP A 237 -0.52 7.40 15.69
C ASP A 237 -1.59 7.96 14.73
N CYS A 238 -1.28 7.97 13.43
CA CYS A 238 -2.21 8.39 12.38
C CYS A 238 -3.31 7.35 12.08
N ARG A 239 -3.25 6.13 12.67
CA ARG A 239 -4.21 5.03 12.46
C ARG A 239 -4.40 4.69 10.98
N VAL A 240 -3.29 4.60 10.25
CA VAL A 240 -3.30 4.41 8.80
C VAL A 240 -3.99 3.10 8.37
N ASP A 241 -3.86 2.04 9.16
CA ASP A 241 -4.57 0.77 8.96
C ASP A 241 -6.10 0.92 9.07
N GLN A 242 -6.57 1.76 9.98
CA GLN A 242 -7.99 2.03 10.16
C GLN A 242 -8.62 2.69 8.92
N THR A 243 -7.84 3.34 8.05
CA THR A 243 -8.37 3.94 6.80
C THR A 243 -9.04 2.91 5.89
N LEU A 244 -8.50 1.69 5.81
CA LEU A 244 -9.09 0.62 5.02
C LEU A 244 -10.32 0.02 5.72
N VAL A 245 -10.28 -0.10 7.04
CA VAL A 245 -11.41 -0.61 7.84
C VAL A 245 -12.61 0.35 7.76
N ASP A 246 -12.34 1.65 7.78
CA ASP A 246 -13.34 2.72 7.69
C ASP A 246 -14.02 2.78 6.31
N SER A 247 -13.45 2.12 5.29
CA SER A 247 -14.09 2.01 3.97
C SER A 247 -15.51 1.45 4.02
N LYS A 248 -15.84 0.64 5.05
CA LYS A 248 -17.20 0.13 5.29
C LYS A 248 -18.24 1.21 5.61
N TYR A 249 -17.81 2.41 6.00
CA TYR A 249 -18.69 3.55 6.28
C TYR A 249 -18.85 4.51 5.10
N LEU A 250 -18.03 4.35 4.04
CA LEU A 250 -18.16 5.16 2.82
C LEU A 250 -19.50 4.89 2.14
N SER A 251 -20.07 5.91 1.51
CA SER A 251 -21.19 5.76 0.58
C SER A 251 -20.81 4.90 -0.62
N SER A 252 -21.81 4.39 -1.35
CA SER A 252 -21.56 3.59 -2.56
C SER A 252 -20.75 4.36 -3.62
N GLN A 253 -20.94 5.68 -3.73
CA GLN A 253 -20.19 6.51 -4.67
C GLN A 253 -18.73 6.65 -4.25
N ALA A 254 -18.48 6.94 -2.97
CA ALA A 254 -17.11 7.06 -2.45
C ALA A 254 -16.36 5.72 -2.51
N LEU A 255 -17.03 4.61 -2.19
CA LEU A 255 -16.46 3.27 -2.33
C LEU A 255 -16.09 2.96 -3.79
N SER A 256 -16.92 3.37 -4.76
CA SER A 256 -16.62 3.21 -6.19
C SER A 256 -15.33 3.91 -6.59
N GLU A 257 -15.14 5.16 -6.16
CA GLU A 257 -13.91 5.90 -6.47
C GLU A 257 -12.69 5.33 -5.74
N LEU A 258 -12.84 4.85 -4.52
CA LEU A 258 -11.76 4.16 -3.79
C LEU A 258 -11.33 2.87 -4.52
N VAL A 259 -12.27 2.02 -4.93
CA VAL A 259 -11.98 0.78 -5.67
C VAL A 259 -11.36 1.09 -7.04
N LYS A 260 -11.88 2.09 -7.74
CA LYS A 260 -11.31 2.57 -9.01
C LYS A 260 -9.89 3.07 -8.82
N ALA A 261 -9.60 3.84 -7.77
CA ALA A 261 -8.26 4.32 -7.47
C ALA A 261 -7.27 3.18 -7.20
N LEU A 262 -7.70 2.11 -6.51
CA LEU A 262 -6.89 0.91 -6.30
C LEU A 262 -6.57 0.17 -7.60
N LEU A 263 -7.58 -0.02 -8.46
CA LEU A 263 -7.39 -0.66 -9.76
C LEU A 263 -6.45 0.16 -10.64
N LEU A 264 -6.59 1.49 -10.65
CA LEU A 264 -5.69 2.40 -11.36
C LEU A 264 -4.27 2.38 -10.78
N ALA A 265 -4.11 2.31 -9.47
CA ALA A 265 -2.80 2.17 -8.82
C ALA A 265 -2.13 0.86 -9.23
N SER A 266 -2.87 -0.25 -9.28
CA SER A 266 -2.33 -1.53 -9.76
C SER A 266 -1.96 -1.46 -11.24
N ALA A 267 -2.81 -0.88 -12.09
CA ALA A 267 -2.53 -0.75 -13.51
C ALA A 267 -1.31 0.12 -13.80
N ALA A 268 -1.07 1.16 -12.99
CA ALA A 268 0.10 2.04 -13.14
C ALA A 268 1.44 1.36 -12.81
N VAL A 269 1.41 0.23 -12.09
CA VAL A 269 2.61 -0.58 -11.79
C VAL A 269 2.89 -1.61 -12.89
N LEU A 270 1.84 -2.05 -13.60
CA LEU A 270 1.98 -3.02 -14.67
C LEU A 270 2.73 -2.39 -15.87
N PRO A 271 3.66 -3.12 -16.50
CA PRO A 271 4.35 -2.63 -17.68
C PRO A 271 3.35 -2.43 -18.83
N ASP A 272 3.58 -1.38 -19.64
CA ASP A 272 2.75 -1.11 -20.82
C ASP A 272 2.96 -2.20 -21.88
N ASP A 273 1.89 -2.93 -22.22
CA ASP A 273 1.87 -4.05 -23.19
C ASP A 273 2.23 -3.59 -24.62
N GLY A 274 2.32 -2.28 -24.87
CA GLY A 274 2.64 -1.70 -26.18
C GLY A 274 4.11 -1.84 -26.62
N ALA A 275 5.03 -2.23 -25.75
CA ALA A 275 6.42 -2.48 -26.12
C ALA A 275 6.62 -3.95 -26.52
N VAL A 276 7.19 -4.19 -27.69
CA VAL A 276 7.45 -5.52 -28.27
C VAL A 276 8.17 -6.44 -27.27
N GLY A 277 7.41 -7.36 -26.67
CA GLY A 277 7.87 -8.37 -25.71
C GLY A 277 7.36 -8.12 -24.28
N ARG A 278 6.78 -9.15 -23.64
CA ARG A 278 6.37 -9.12 -22.22
C ARG A 278 7.59 -8.74 -21.36
N ARG A 279 7.63 -7.49 -20.88
CA ARG A 279 8.66 -7.04 -19.95
C ARG A 279 8.44 -7.73 -18.61
N ARG A 280 9.41 -8.54 -18.18
CA ARG A 280 9.38 -9.19 -16.85
C ARG A 280 9.20 -8.10 -15.79
N LEU A 281 8.26 -8.31 -14.87
CA LEU A 281 8.04 -7.42 -13.73
C LEU A 281 9.34 -7.20 -12.96
N SER A 282 9.60 -6.00 -12.42
CA SER A 282 10.71 -5.84 -11.49
C SER A 282 10.34 -6.33 -10.10
N ASP A 283 11.32 -6.63 -9.23
CA ASP A 283 11.04 -7.07 -7.86
C ASP A 283 10.32 -5.98 -7.04
N VAL A 284 10.60 -4.70 -7.33
CA VAL A 284 9.92 -3.56 -6.69
C VAL A 284 8.48 -3.42 -7.18
N ASP A 285 8.23 -3.69 -8.47
CA ASP A 285 6.86 -3.74 -9.03
C ASP A 285 6.07 -4.91 -8.44
N GLU A 286 6.69 -6.09 -8.33
CA GLU A 286 6.06 -7.26 -7.72
C GLU A 286 5.61 -6.96 -6.29
N ARG A 287 6.50 -6.36 -5.49
CA ARG A 287 6.17 -5.93 -4.12
C ARG A 287 5.02 -4.93 -4.09
N SER A 288 4.99 -4.00 -5.04
CA SER A 288 3.93 -3.00 -5.14
C SER A 288 2.59 -3.65 -5.44
N LEU A 289 2.56 -4.58 -6.41
CA LEU A 289 1.36 -5.33 -6.75
C LEU A 289 0.88 -6.22 -5.61
N VAL A 290 1.79 -6.86 -4.86
CA VAL A 290 1.42 -7.66 -3.68
C VAL A 290 0.68 -6.79 -2.66
N PHE A 291 1.25 -5.63 -2.31
CA PHE A 291 0.62 -4.72 -1.36
C PHE A 291 -0.74 -4.19 -1.84
N LEU A 292 -0.82 -3.78 -3.11
CA LEU A 292 -2.07 -3.29 -3.71
C LEU A 292 -3.13 -4.38 -3.80
N THR A 293 -2.73 -5.62 -4.11
CA THR A 293 -3.62 -6.80 -4.14
C THR A 293 -4.20 -7.07 -2.76
N GLU A 294 -3.36 -7.10 -1.71
CA GLU A 294 -3.82 -7.30 -0.34
C GLU A 294 -4.72 -6.17 0.16
N THR A 295 -4.39 -4.94 -0.19
CA THR A 295 -5.21 -3.75 0.11
C THR A 295 -6.58 -3.86 -0.56
N MET A 296 -6.62 -4.21 -1.84
CA MET A 296 -7.86 -4.37 -2.61
C MET A 296 -8.74 -5.48 -2.06
N VAL A 297 -8.16 -6.62 -1.71
CA VAL A 297 -8.89 -7.72 -1.08
C VAL A 297 -9.39 -7.31 0.30
N SER A 298 -8.58 -6.61 1.10
CA SER A 298 -8.99 -6.12 2.43
C SER A 298 -10.20 -5.19 2.33
N VAL A 299 -10.16 -4.21 1.42
CA VAL A 299 -11.30 -3.32 1.14
C VAL A 299 -12.51 -4.15 0.69
N ALA A 300 -12.35 -5.10 -0.22
CA ALA A 300 -13.45 -5.93 -0.70
C ALA A 300 -14.07 -6.79 0.41
N VAL A 301 -13.27 -7.32 1.34
CA VAL A 301 -13.75 -8.09 2.52
C VAL A 301 -14.55 -7.19 3.47
N HIS A 302 -14.05 -5.99 3.79
CA HIS A 302 -14.77 -5.02 4.64
C HIS A 302 -16.08 -4.53 4.00
N ASN A 303 -16.19 -4.62 2.68
CA ASN A 303 -17.33 -4.17 1.89
C ASN A 303 -18.10 -5.32 1.22
N ARG A 304 -18.02 -6.53 1.77
CA ARG A 304 -18.61 -7.75 1.18
C ARG A 304 -20.08 -7.62 0.78
N ASP A 305 -20.86 -6.85 1.54
CA ASP A 305 -22.31 -6.67 1.30
C ASP A 305 -22.62 -5.70 0.15
N ARG A 306 -21.61 -4.97 -0.34
CA ARG A 306 -21.71 -3.94 -1.37
C ARG A 306 -20.81 -4.22 -2.57
N ILE A 307 -20.25 -5.43 -2.66
CA ILE A 307 -19.21 -5.77 -3.63
C ILE A 307 -19.76 -6.07 -5.03
N ALA A 308 -21.05 -6.39 -5.16
CA ALA A 308 -21.65 -6.86 -6.41
C ALA A 308 -21.33 -6.00 -7.66
N PRO A 309 -21.34 -4.65 -7.59
CA PRO A 309 -20.99 -3.81 -8.75
C PRO A 309 -19.54 -3.97 -9.23
N PHE A 310 -18.64 -4.38 -8.34
CA PHE A 310 -17.20 -4.45 -8.61
C PHE A 310 -16.68 -5.88 -8.71
N TRP A 311 -17.46 -6.89 -8.29
CA TRP A 311 -17.03 -8.29 -8.19
C TRP A 311 -16.40 -8.81 -9.48
N ARG A 312 -17.03 -8.52 -10.64
CA ARG A 312 -16.50 -8.96 -11.95
C ARG A 312 -15.14 -8.37 -12.24
N THR A 313 -15.00 -7.07 -12.09
CA THR A 313 -13.74 -6.36 -12.33
C THR A 313 -12.64 -6.82 -11.37
N LEU A 314 -12.98 -7.01 -10.09
CA LEU A 314 -12.04 -7.43 -9.06
C LEU A 314 -11.47 -8.83 -9.31
N HIS A 315 -12.33 -9.84 -9.55
CA HIS A 315 -11.81 -11.19 -9.78
C HIS A 315 -11.12 -11.32 -11.14
N ALA A 316 -11.58 -10.62 -12.18
CA ALA A 316 -10.89 -10.59 -13.47
C ALA A 316 -9.46 -10.03 -13.33
N HIS A 317 -9.30 -8.96 -12.54
CA HIS A 317 -7.99 -8.40 -12.23
C HIS A 317 -7.10 -9.38 -11.43
N LEU A 318 -7.65 -10.07 -10.42
CA LEU A 318 -6.88 -11.10 -9.70
C LEU A 318 -6.45 -12.24 -10.62
N PHE A 319 -7.32 -12.67 -11.55
CA PHE A 319 -7.00 -13.73 -12.50
C PHE A 319 -5.97 -13.30 -13.55
N SER A 320 -5.99 -12.04 -13.99
CA SER A 320 -4.93 -11.53 -14.89
C SER A 320 -3.57 -11.56 -14.19
N LEU A 321 -3.49 -11.15 -12.92
CA LEU A 321 -2.24 -11.25 -12.15
C LEU A 321 -1.73 -12.70 -12.04
N ILE A 322 -2.63 -13.67 -11.88
CA ILE A 322 -2.28 -15.11 -11.80
C ILE A 322 -1.77 -15.62 -13.16
N ALA A 323 -2.47 -15.28 -14.24
CA ALA A 323 -2.19 -15.80 -15.58
C ALA A 323 -0.96 -15.13 -16.24
N ASP A 324 -0.83 -13.82 -16.10
CA ASP A 324 0.17 -13.03 -16.83
C ASP A 324 1.53 -12.97 -16.12
N HIS A 325 1.57 -13.26 -14.81
CA HIS A 325 2.78 -13.18 -13.99
C HIS A 325 3.09 -14.50 -13.30
N ALA A 326 2.93 -15.60 -14.04
CA ALA A 326 3.20 -16.95 -13.56
C ALA A 326 4.61 -17.16 -13.01
N ASP A 327 5.58 -16.35 -13.43
CA ASP A 327 6.95 -16.37 -12.95
C ASP A 327 7.16 -15.65 -11.61
N ARG A 328 6.15 -14.91 -11.11
CA ARG A 328 6.18 -14.16 -9.85
C ARG A 328 5.39 -14.91 -8.77
N ARG A 329 6.00 -15.99 -8.27
CA ARG A 329 5.38 -16.93 -7.31
C ARG A 329 4.67 -16.24 -6.15
N PHE A 330 5.30 -15.29 -5.47
CA PHE A 330 4.71 -14.69 -4.27
C PHE A 330 3.47 -13.86 -4.60
N LEU A 331 3.53 -13.06 -5.68
CA LEU A 331 2.36 -12.34 -6.19
C LEU A 331 1.20 -13.27 -6.54
N VAL A 332 1.47 -14.35 -7.26
CA VAL A 332 0.44 -15.33 -7.64
C VAL A 332 -0.16 -16.01 -6.41
N GLU A 333 0.67 -16.44 -5.45
CA GLU A 333 0.20 -17.00 -4.18
C GLU A 333 -0.75 -16.03 -3.45
N ARG A 334 -0.38 -14.75 -3.36
CA ARG A 334 -1.22 -13.73 -2.70
C ARG A 334 -2.50 -13.43 -3.47
N ALA A 335 -2.47 -13.40 -4.80
CA ALA A 335 -3.68 -13.23 -5.62
C ALA A 335 -4.67 -14.41 -5.45
N VAL A 336 -4.17 -15.65 -5.43
CA VAL A 336 -4.96 -16.86 -5.20
C VAL A 336 -5.56 -16.87 -3.79
N VAL A 337 -4.75 -16.62 -2.77
CA VAL A 337 -5.21 -16.52 -1.37
C VAL A 337 -6.26 -15.42 -1.25
N GLY A 338 -6.00 -14.25 -1.84
CA GLY A 338 -6.92 -13.13 -1.87
C GLY A 338 -8.28 -13.47 -2.48
N TRP A 339 -8.28 -14.16 -3.63
CA TRP A 339 -9.50 -14.62 -4.26
C TRP A 339 -10.27 -15.62 -3.39
N LEU A 340 -9.59 -16.60 -2.80
CA LEU A 340 -10.19 -17.60 -1.91
C LEU A 340 -10.76 -16.97 -0.62
N ARG A 341 -10.12 -15.94 -0.06
CA ARG A 341 -10.68 -15.15 1.06
C ARG A 341 -11.99 -14.49 0.66
N LEU A 342 -12.06 -13.89 -0.53
CA LEU A 342 -13.29 -13.29 -1.04
C LEU A 342 -14.35 -14.35 -1.29
N ALA A 343 -14.01 -15.45 -1.96
CA ALA A 343 -14.91 -16.57 -2.19
C ALA A 343 -15.54 -17.07 -0.88
N ASN A 344 -14.73 -17.25 0.17
CA ASN A 344 -15.19 -17.66 1.49
C ASN A 344 -16.21 -16.69 2.12
N ARG A 345 -16.09 -15.39 1.85
CA ARG A 345 -16.99 -14.36 2.41
C ARG A 345 -18.22 -14.11 1.53
N LEU A 346 -18.13 -14.37 0.23
CA LEU A 346 -19.15 -14.03 -0.75
C LEU A 346 -20.05 -15.21 -1.11
N LEU A 347 -19.61 -16.45 -0.90
CA LEU A 347 -20.40 -17.64 -1.24
C LEU A 347 -21.79 -17.67 -0.57
N PRO A 348 -21.97 -17.20 0.69
CA PRO A 348 -23.29 -17.12 1.31
C PRO A 348 -24.24 -16.07 0.69
N ARG A 349 -23.73 -15.14 -0.13
CA ARG A 349 -24.52 -14.01 -0.65
C ARG A 349 -25.33 -14.43 -1.87
N GLN A 350 -26.61 -14.08 -1.90
CA GLN A 350 -27.53 -14.49 -2.97
C GLN A 350 -27.26 -13.83 -4.32
N ASP A 351 -26.74 -12.61 -4.33
CA ASP A 351 -26.50 -11.82 -5.55
C ASP A 351 -25.17 -12.15 -6.24
N VAL A 352 -24.19 -12.72 -5.50
CA VAL A 352 -22.85 -13.01 -6.02
C VAL A 352 -22.37 -14.45 -5.79
N GLY A 353 -23.01 -15.25 -4.94
CA GLY A 353 -22.52 -16.59 -4.55
C GLY A 353 -22.37 -17.54 -5.74
N ASP A 354 -23.38 -17.62 -6.62
CA ASP A 354 -23.30 -18.43 -7.85
C ASP A 354 -22.17 -17.92 -8.77
N GLN A 355 -21.97 -16.60 -8.85
CA GLN A 355 -20.90 -16.00 -9.65
C GLN A 355 -19.50 -16.34 -9.11
N VAL A 356 -19.37 -16.60 -7.80
CA VAL A 356 -18.10 -17.08 -7.20
C VAL A 356 -17.80 -18.50 -7.70
N LEU A 357 -18.79 -19.39 -7.67
CA LEU A 357 -18.64 -20.78 -8.10
C LEU A 357 -18.40 -20.86 -9.61
N ASP A 358 -19.16 -20.11 -10.39
CA ASP A 358 -19.03 -20.06 -11.86
C ASP A 358 -17.65 -19.51 -12.30
N ALA A 359 -16.90 -18.83 -11.42
CA ALA A 359 -15.55 -18.35 -11.68
C ALA A 359 -14.43 -19.37 -11.37
N LEU A 360 -14.74 -20.50 -10.71
CA LEU A 360 -13.75 -21.55 -10.40
C LEU A 360 -13.03 -22.13 -11.63
N PRO A 361 -13.70 -22.40 -12.77
CA PRO A 361 -13.01 -22.87 -13.98
C PRO A 361 -11.99 -21.86 -14.51
N ALA A 362 -12.33 -20.56 -14.43
CA ALA A 362 -11.43 -19.50 -14.86
C ALA A 362 -10.21 -19.36 -13.92
N LEU A 363 -10.39 -19.57 -12.61
CA LEU A 363 -9.27 -19.71 -11.68
C LEU A 363 -8.37 -20.89 -12.08
N GLY A 364 -8.96 -22.06 -12.32
CA GLY A 364 -8.21 -23.25 -12.76
C GLY A 364 -7.41 -23.01 -14.03
N ALA A 365 -8.02 -22.34 -15.03
CA ALA A 365 -7.35 -21.96 -16.28
C ALA A 365 -6.19 -20.98 -16.06
N ALA A 366 -6.40 -19.91 -15.28
CA ALA A 366 -5.35 -18.94 -14.95
C ALA A 366 -4.18 -19.59 -14.20
N SER A 367 -4.47 -20.58 -13.35
CA SER A 367 -3.51 -21.25 -12.49
C SER A 367 -2.70 -22.36 -13.17
N GLN A 368 -2.98 -22.74 -14.42
CA GLN A 368 -2.31 -23.89 -15.06
C GLN A 368 -0.78 -23.80 -15.07
N ALA A 369 -0.23 -22.63 -15.41
CA ALA A 369 1.21 -22.42 -15.48
C ALA A 369 1.88 -22.35 -14.10
N THR A 370 1.12 -22.09 -13.04
CA THR A 370 1.64 -21.84 -11.69
C THR A 370 1.30 -22.95 -10.70
N MET A 371 0.53 -23.95 -11.12
CA MET A 371 -0.09 -24.96 -10.26
C MET A 371 0.87 -25.60 -9.24
N PRO A 372 2.09 -26.05 -9.60
CA PRO A 372 3.00 -26.65 -8.63
C PRO A 372 3.35 -25.71 -7.47
N SER A 373 3.38 -24.40 -7.72
CA SER A 373 3.74 -23.39 -6.71
C SER A 373 2.59 -22.97 -5.80
N ILE A 374 1.33 -23.04 -6.28
CA ILE A 374 0.14 -22.58 -5.57
C ILE A 374 -0.80 -23.70 -5.11
N ALA A 375 -0.51 -24.96 -5.46
CA ALA A 375 -1.33 -26.12 -5.11
C ALA A 375 -1.62 -26.18 -3.60
N ARG A 376 -0.63 -25.84 -2.76
CA ARG A 376 -0.79 -25.80 -1.31
C ARG A 376 -1.84 -24.76 -0.88
N GLN A 377 -1.75 -23.54 -1.39
CA GLN A 377 -2.65 -22.44 -1.07
C GLN A 377 -4.08 -22.74 -1.55
N LEU A 378 -4.22 -23.29 -2.76
CA LEU A 378 -5.51 -23.75 -3.30
C LEU A 378 -6.11 -24.87 -2.44
N ALA A 379 -5.33 -25.89 -2.09
CA ALA A 379 -5.81 -27.01 -1.28
C ALA A 379 -6.34 -26.53 0.09
N HIS A 380 -5.58 -25.70 0.80
CA HIS A 380 -5.98 -25.20 2.11
C HIS A 380 -7.18 -24.24 2.02
N GLY A 381 -7.18 -23.34 1.03
CA GLY A 381 -8.29 -22.41 0.82
C GLY A 381 -9.58 -23.11 0.40
N LEU A 382 -9.52 -24.10 -0.48
CA LEU A 382 -10.67 -24.93 -0.86
C LEU A 382 -11.17 -25.78 0.30
N HIS A 383 -10.28 -26.34 1.12
CA HIS A 383 -10.66 -27.02 2.34
C HIS A 383 -11.47 -26.11 3.27
N GLN A 384 -10.99 -24.88 3.52
CA GLN A 384 -11.72 -23.93 4.35
C GLN A 384 -13.05 -23.50 3.70
N LEU A 385 -13.09 -23.34 2.38
CA LEU A 385 -14.30 -23.01 1.63
C LEU A 385 -15.36 -24.07 1.78
N LEU A 386 -15.01 -25.34 1.55
CA LEU A 386 -15.95 -26.44 1.72
C LEU A 386 -16.38 -26.57 3.19
N ARG A 387 -15.43 -26.47 4.14
CA ARG A 387 -15.73 -26.59 5.57
C ARG A 387 -16.71 -25.52 6.04
N ALA A 388 -16.57 -24.27 5.59
CA ALA A 388 -17.42 -23.16 6.02
C ALA A 388 -18.70 -23.03 5.18
N ASN A 389 -18.65 -23.39 3.90
CA ASN A 389 -19.64 -22.95 2.91
C ASN A 389 -20.24 -24.07 2.04
N ALA A 390 -19.97 -25.36 2.30
CA ALA A 390 -20.54 -26.46 1.49
C ALA A 390 -22.08 -26.41 1.37
N ALA A 391 -22.79 -25.92 2.40
CA ALA A 391 -24.24 -25.76 2.37
C ALA A 391 -24.76 -24.78 1.30
N TYR A 392 -23.89 -23.91 0.77
CA TYR A 392 -24.22 -22.96 -0.28
C TYR A 392 -23.94 -23.51 -1.70
N VAL A 393 -23.27 -24.66 -1.82
CA VAL A 393 -23.02 -25.33 -3.11
C VAL A 393 -24.20 -26.25 -3.43
N ARG A 394 -25.18 -25.74 -4.16
CA ARG A 394 -26.48 -26.42 -4.36
C ARG A 394 -26.61 -27.13 -5.70
N LEU A 395 -25.86 -26.71 -6.71
CA LEU A 395 -26.01 -27.20 -8.08
C LEU A 395 -24.93 -28.23 -8.38
N ALA A 396 -25.31 -29.32 -9.05
CA ALA A 396 -24.37 -30.38 -9.44
C ALA A 396 -23.17 -29.82 -10.22
N ARG A 397 -23.41 -28.90 -11.16
CA ARG A 397 -22.35 -28.23 -11.93
C ARG A 397 -21.30 -27.52 -11.06
N HIS A 398 -21.69 -26.98 -9.91
CA HIS A 398 -20.75 -26.28 -9.02
C HIS A 398 -19.87 -27.27 -8.26
N TRP A 399 -20.42 -28.45 -7.91
CA TRP A 399 -19.63 -29.56 -7.39
C TRP A 399 -18.64 -30.08 -8.44
N ASP A 400 -19.08 -30.23 -9.69
CA ASP A 400 -18.20 -30.65 -10.78
C ASP A 400 -17.01 -29.68 -10.96
N GLN A 401 -17.26 -28.38 -10.90
CA GLN A 401 -16.22 -27.34 -10.97
C GLN A 401 -15.25 -27.40 -9.79
N LEU A 402 -15.75 -27.60 -8.56
CA LEU A 402 -14.92 -27.76 -7.36
C LEU A 402 -14.04 -29.03 -7.45
N PHE A 403 -14.60 -30.15 -7.89
CA PHE A 403 -13.86 -31.40 -8.04
C PHE A 403 -12.80 -31.31 -9.15
N ALA A 404 -13.12 -30.67 -10.28
CA ALA A 404 -12.13 -30.43 -11.34
C ALA A 404 -10.96 -29.58 -10.84
N LEU A 405 -11.22 -28.56 -10.02
CA LEU A 405 -10.15 -27.75 -9.43
C LEU A 405 -9.33 -28.55 -8.39
N LEU A 406 -9.97 -29.39 -7.58
CA LEU A 406 -9.27 -30.27 -6.65
C LEU A 406 -8.39 -31.32 -7.37
N GLU A 407 -8.87 -31.88 -8.47
CA GLU A 407 -8.10 -32.78 -9.33
C GLU A 407 -6.85 -32.08 -9.89
N LEU A 408 -7.03 -30.87 -10.40
CA LEU A 408 -5.93 -30.04 -10.91
C LEU A 408 -4.90 -29.72 -9.81
N VAL A 409 -5.35 -29.39 -8.60
CA VAL A 409 -4.49 -29.16 -7.44
C VAL A 409 -3.71 -30.43 -7.06
N GLY A 410 -4.38 -31.59 -7.06
CA GLY A 410 -3.76 -32.89 -6.79
C GLY A 410 -2.68 -33.25 -7.81
N ALA A 411 -2.96 -33.04 -9.10
CA ALA A 411 -2.00 -33.25 -10.18
C ALA A 411 -0.76 -32.33 -10.03
N GLY A 412 -0.98 -31.05 -9.73
CA GLY A 412 0.12 -30.10 -9.51
C GLY A 412 0.99 -30.40 -8.29
N ALA A 413 0.39 -30.91 -7.21
CA ALA A 413 1.13 -31.34 -6.02
C ALA A 413 2.05 -32.53 -6.31
N PHE A 414 1.63 -33.45 -7.19
CA PHE A 414 2.43 -34.61 -7.59
C PHE A 414 3.67 -34.19 -8.41
N VAL A 415 3.52 -33.23 -9.32
CA VAL A 415 4.64 -32.71 -10.13
C VAL A 415 5.70 -32.04 -9.26
N GLY A 416 5.30 -31.21 -8.29
CA GLY A 416 6.24 -30.55 -7.38
C GLY A 416 7.05 -31.53 -6.50
N GLN A 417 6.48 -32.69 -6.17
CA GLN A 417 7.21 -33.74 -5.43
C GLN A 417 8.26 -34.45 -6.30
N LEU A 418 7.98 -34.68 -7.59
CA LEU A 418 8.94 -35.26 -8.52
C LEU A 418 10.18 -34.37 -8.70
N ASP A 419 10.00 -33.06 -8.83
CA ASP A 419 11.12 -32.11 -8.95
C ASP A 419 11.99 -32.08 -7.67
N SER A 420 11.39 -32.22 -6.48
CA SER A 420 12.13 -32.26 -5.22
C SER A 420 12.85 -33.59 -4.93
N THR A 421 12.42 -34.68 -5.57
CA THR A 421 13.01 -36.03 -5.40
C THR A 421 14.01 -36.38 -6.51
N GLY A 422 14.05 -35.61 -7.60
CA GLY A 422 15.03 -35.75 -8.67
C GLY A 422 16.46 -35.40 -8.28
N ASP A 423 16.66 -34.56 -7.25
CA ASP A 423 17.99 -34.07 -6.83
C ASP A 423 18.72 -35.01 -5.84
N VAL A 424 18.08 -36.09 -5.41
CA VAL A 424 18.67 -37.08 -4.47
C VAL A 424 19.32 -38.26 -5.20
N ARG A 425 19.13 -38.39 -6.53
CA ARG A 425 19.62 -39.56 -7.28
C ARG A 425 21.04 -39.45 -7.83
N ASP A 426 21.66 -38.27 -7.82
CA ASP A 426 23.01 -38.09 -8.40
C ASP A 426 24.16 -37.95 -7.40
N GLN A 427 23.90 -37.91 -6.08
CA GLN A 427 24.99 -37.89 -5.08
C GLN A 427 25.37 -39.26 -4.52
N SER A 428 24.52 -40.29 -4.68
CA SER A 428 24.83 -41.64 -4.18
C SER A 428 25.50 -42.57 -5.19
N PHE A 429 25.75 -42.12 -6.43
CA PHE A 429 26.35 -42.95 -7.48
C PHE A 429 27.85 -42.72 -7.73
N ASP A 430 28.44 -41.64 -7.20
CA ASP A 430 29.87 -41.33 -7.40
C ASP A 430 30.77 -41.60 -6.19
N GLN A 431 30.22 -41.89 -5.00
CA GLN A 431 31.02 -42.12 -3.80
C GLN A 431 31.52 -43.57 -3.64
N HIS A 432 31.18 -44.49 -4.55
CA HIS A 432 31.64 -45.89 -4.54
C HIS A 432 32.64 -46.24 -5.65
N ARG A 433 33.08 -45.25 -6.45
CA ARG A 433 34.05 -45.49 -7.53
C ARG A 433 35.48 -45.03 -7.24
N HIS A 434 35.72 -44.30 -6.14
CA HIS A 434 37.05 -43.79 -5.81
C HIS A 434 37.85 -44.60 -4.77
N GLU A 435 37.29 -45.67 -4.19
CA GLU A 435 38.03 -46.55 -3.25
C GLU A 435 38.55 -47.86 -3.87
N ALA A 436 38.41 -48.07 -5.19
CA ALA A 436 38.82 -49.33 -5.83
C ALA A 436 40.06 -49.24 -6.75
N PHE A 437 40.79 -48.11 -6.77
CA PHE A 437 42.06 -47.98 -7.50
C PHE A 437 43.07 -47.17 -6.69
N ASN A 438 43.59 -47.79 -5.63
CA ASN A 438 44.94 -47.54 -5.09
C ASN A 438 45.30 -48.70 -4.14
N THR A 439 45.59 -49.84 -4.76
CA THR A 439 46.50 -50.88 -4.25
C THR A 439 47.47 -51.21 -5.37
#